data_AF-A0A931XNK0-F1
#
_entry.id   AF-A0A931XNK0-F1
#
_cell.length_a   1.000
_cell.length_b   1.000
_cell.length_c   1.000
_cell.angle_alpha   90.00
_cell.angle_beta   90.00
_cell.angle_gamma   90.00
#
_symmetry.space_group_name_H-M   'P 1'
#
loop_
_entity.id
_entity.type
_entity.pdbx_description
1 polymer ?
#
loop_
_entity_poly.entity_id
_entity_poly.type
_entity_poly.pdbx_seq_one_letter_code
_entity_poly.pdbx_strand_id
1 'polypeptide(L)'
;MSYKHLSLEERERLYALKSQGLSLRDIGKRLKRSDTTLGRELKRNAKYGTQYIPCRAHKLSDKRGWRQRYKAPLKNPLVFLYVRTHLREDN
;
A
#
# COMPACT_ATOMS: atom_id res chain seq x y z
N MET A 1 -4.73 12.68 -14.38
CA MET A 1 -3.83 11.50 -14.24
C MET A 1 -4.17 10.78 -12.95
N SER A 2 -4.75 9.58 -13.01
CA SER A 2 -5.01 8.77 -11.81
C SER A 2 -3.70 8.09 -11.37
N TYR A 3 -3.33 8.26 -10.10
CA TYR A 3 -2.15 7.62 -9.54
C TYR A 3 -2.35 6.10 -9.48
N LYS A 4 -1.57 5.35 -10.26
CA LYS A 4 -1.59 3.88 -10.24
C LYS A 4 -0.58 3.35 -9.23
N HIS A 5 -1.08 2.69 -8.19
CA HIS A 5 -0.24 1.94 -7.25
C HIS A 5 0.54 0.83 -7.98
N LEU A 6 1.64 0.37 -7.36
CA LEU A 6 2.33 -0.81 -7.86
C LEU A 6 1.46 -2.05 -7.65
N SER A 7 1.38 -2.91 -8.66
CA SER A 7 0.82 -4.25 -8.53
C SER A 7 1.75 -5.17 -7.72
N LEU A 8 1.29 -6.37 -7.38
CA LEU A 8 2.16 -7.38 -6.77
C LEU A 8 3.27 -7.81 -7.75
N GLU A 9 2.91 -8.07 -9.00
CA GLU A 9 3.84 -8.45 -10.08
C GLU A 9 4.96 -7.42 -10.27
N GLU A 10 4.63 -6.12 -10.28
CA GLU A 10 5.63 -5.07 -10.39
C GLU A 10 6.60 -5.05 -9.20
N ARG A 11 6.13 -5.38 -7.99
CA ARG A 11 6.98 -5.50 -6.80
C ARG A 11 7.89 -6.72 -6.86
N GLU A 12 7.39 -7.84 -7.39
CA GLU A 12 8.18 -9.06 -7.58
C GLU A 12 9.27 -8.85 -8.63
N ARG A 13 8.93 -8.22 -9.76
CA ARG A 13 9.93 -7.84 -10.78
C ARG A 13 10.96 -6.85 -10.23
N LEU A 14 10.53 -5.85 -9.45
CA LEU A 14 11.47 -4.94 -8.77
C LEU A 14 12.46 -5.71 -7.88
N TYR A 15 11.96 -6.68 -7.11
CA TYR A 15 12.81 -7.52 -6.26
C TYR A 15 13.82 -8.34 -7.08
N ALA A 16 13.36 -9.06 -8.11
CA ALA A 16 14.19 -9.90 -8.96
C ALA A 16 15.26 -9.09 -9.73
N LEU A 17 14.89 -7.92 -10.25
CA LEU A 17 15.83 -7.05 -10.96
C LEU A 17 16.85 -6.41 -10.00
N LYS A 18 16.43 -6.07 -8.78
CA LYS A 18 17.34 -5.54 -7.76
C LYS A 18 18.31 -6.62 -7.26
N SER A 19 17.90 -7.88 -7.18
CA SER A 19 18.82 -8.99 -6.86
C SER A 19 19.83 -9.27 -7.96
N GLN A 20 19.53 -8.90 -9.21
CA GLN A 20 20.48 -8.91 -10.33
C GLN A 20 21.46 -7.72 -10.32
N GLY A 21 21.35 -6.80 -9.35
CA GLY A 21 22.25 -5.66 -9.22
C GLY A 21 21.90 -4.45 -10.10
N LEU A 22 20.71 -4.42 -10.71
CA LEU A 22 20.33 -3.30 -11.57
C LEU A 22 20.02 -2.01 -10.79
N SER A 23 20.32 -0.88 -11.42
CA SER A 23 19.98 0.44 -10.89
C SER A 23 18.46 0.67 -10.93
N LEU A 24 17.93 1.49 -10.01
CA LEU A 24 16.51 1.85 -10.02
C LEU A 24 16.08 2.56 -11.31
N ARG A 25 17.02 3.23 -11.98
CA ARG A 25 16.78 3.91 -13.26
C ARG A 25 16.53 2.91 -14.37
N ASP A 26 17.33 1.84 -14.44
CA ASP A 26 17.16 0.78 -15.44
C ASP A 26 15.93 -0.06 -15.16
N ILE A 27 15.67 -0.35 -13.88
CA ILE A 27 14.45 -1.04 -13.46
C ILE A 27 13.21 -0.21 -13.82
N GLY A 28 13.26 1.11 -13.60
CA GLY A 28 12.19 2.02 -13.98
C GLY A 28 11.87 1.97 -15.47
N LYS A 29 12.91 2.01 -16.32
CA LYS A 29 12.74 1.86 -17.78
C LYS A 29 12.08 0.53 -18.15
N ARG A 30 12.51 -0.59 -17.56
CA ARG A 30 11.96 -1.93 -17.83
C ARG A 30 10.50 -2.08 -17.38
N LEU A 31 10.16 -1.52 -16.21
CA LEU A 31 8.81 -1.58 -15.65
C LEU A 31 7.89 -0.47 -16.19
N LYS A 32 8.39 0.44 -17.02
CA LYS A 32 7.69 1.66 -17.45
C LYS A 32 7.18 2.48 -16.25
N ARG A 33 7.98 2.56 -15.19
CA ARG A 33 7.73 3.33 -13.96
C ARG A 33 8.85 4.33 -13.71
N SER A 34 8.57 5.41 -13.00
CA SER A 34 9.64 6.33 -12.60
C SER A 34 10.52 5.68 -11.53
N ASP A 35 11.83 5.89 -11.65
CA ASP A 35 12.83 5.54 -10.64
C ASP A 35 12.49 6.14 -9.27
N THR A 36 11.96 7.37 -9.24
CA THR A 36 11.45 8.02 -8.03
C THR A 36 10.31 7.26 -7.37
N THR A 37 9.42 6.63 -8.15
CA THR A 37 8.34 5.79 -7.62
C THR A 37 8.91 4.52 -6.99
N LEU A 38 9.87 3.87 -7.64
CA LEU A 38 10.53 2.68 -7.12
C LEU A 38 11.35 2.99 -5.84
N GLY A 39 12.05 4.13 -5.81
CA GLY A 39 12.76 4.59 -4.61
C GLY A 39 11.81 4.86 -3.44
N ARG A 40 10.64 5.48 -3.70
CA ARG A 40 9.60 5.67 -2.68
C ARG A 40 9.02 4.35 -2.19
N GLU A 41 8.80 3.39 -3.08
CA GLU A 41 8.34 2.04 -2.72
C GLU A 41 9.32 1.38 -1.75
N LEU A 42 10.61 1.33 -2.11
CA LEU A 42 11.66 0.74 -1.27
C LEU A 42 11.77 1.47 0.07
N LYS A 43 11.77 2.81 0.08
CA LYS A 43 11.85 3.60 1.33
C LYS A 43 10.66 3.35 2.26
N ARG A 44 9.46 3.12 1.72
CA ARG A 44 8.25 2.89 2.53
C ARG A 44 8.08 1.44 2.99
N ASN A 45 8.61 0.49 2.23
CA ASN A 45 8.27 -0.93 2.38
C ASN A 45 9.47 -1.85 2.69
N ALA A 46 10.70 -1.37 2.54
CA ALA A 46 11.87 -2.03 3.11
C ALA A 46 12.12 -1.45 4.51
N LYS A 47 12.20 -2.31 5.54
CA LYS A 47 12.65 -1.85 6.86
C LYS A 47 14.17 -1.66 6.79
N TYR A 48 14.68 -0.64 7.47
CA TYR A 48 16.11 -0.35 7.52
C TYR A 48 16.90 -1.60 7.93
N GLY A 49 17.96 -1.92 7.19
CA GLY A 49 18.79 -3.11 7.42
C GLY A 49 18.14 -4.45 7.07
N THR A 50 16.94 -4.47 6.47
CA THR A 50 16.25 -5.71 6.09
C THR A 50 16.05 -5.81 4.59
N GLN A 51 15.97 -7.05 4.10
CA GLN A 51 15.65 -7.31 2.71
C GLN A 51 14.23 -6.83 2.37
N TYR A 52 14.08 -6.23 1.19
CA TYR A 52 12.78 -5.90 0.63
C TYR A 52 12.06 -7.19 0.22
N ILE A 53 10.82 -7.39 0.69
CA ILE A 53 10.00 -8.57 0.40
C ILE A 53 8.69 -8.14 -0.30
N PRO A 54 8.44 -8.54 -1.57
CA PRO A 54 7.28 -8.10 -2.35
C PRO A 54 5.93 -8.35 -1.68
N CYS A 55 5.67 -9.57 -1.21
CA CYS A 55 4.38 -9.94 -0.60
C CYS A 55 4.10 -9.13 0.66
N ARG A 56 5.14 -8.83 1.44
CA ARG A 56 5.02 -7.98 2.64
C ARG A 56 4.77 -6.53 2.26
N ALA A 57 5.49 -6.01 1.27
CA ALA A 57 5.30 -4.66 0.75
C ALA A 57 3.89 -4.42 0.23
N HIS A 58 3.33 -5.42 -0.48
CA HIS A 58 1.96 -5.40 -0.97
C HIS A 58 0.95 -5.32 0.19
N LYS A 59 1.04 -6.25 1.15
CA LYS A 59 0.18 -6.24 2.36
C LYS A 59 0.23 -4.91 3.13
N LEU A 60 1.42 -4.31 3.25
CA LEU A 60 1.59 -2.99 3.89
C LEU A 60 0.93 -1.86 3.08
N SER A 61 1.03 -1.92 1.75
CA SER A 61 0.35 -0.98 0.85
C SER A 61 -1.16 -1.08 1.00
N ASP A 62 -1.71 -2.29 0.99
CA ASP A 62 -3.16 -2.52 1.08
C ASP A 62 -3.69 -2.08 2.44
N LYS A 63 -2.98 -2.41 3.52
CA LYS A 63 -3.31 -1.96 4.88
C LYS A 63 -3.35 -0.44 4.99
N ARG A 64 -2.40 0.27 4.35
CA ARG A 64 -2.42 1.75 4.31
C ARG A 64 -3.62 2.26 3.50
N GLY A 65 -3.91 1.66 2.35
CA GLY A 65 -5.09 2.02 1.55
C GLY A 65 -6.41 1.76 2.28
N TRP A 66 -6.50 0.69 3.09
CA TRP A 66 -7.64 0.45 3.96
C TRP A 66 -7.74 1.52 5.05
N ARG A 67 -6.65 1.83 5.76
CA ARG A 67 -6.62 2.87 6.80
C ARG A 67 -6.99 4.26 6.29
N GLN A 68 -6.56 4.62 5.09
CA GLN A 68 -6.90 5.90 4.47
C GLN A 68 -8.39 6.02 4.14
N ARG A 69 -9.02 4.90 3.75
CA ARG A 69 -10.45 4.84 3.44
C ARG A 69 -11.32 4.64 4.68
N TYR A 70 -10.72 4.16 5.77
CA TYR A 70 -11.41 4.00 7.04
C TYR A 70 -11.79 5.37 7.60
N LYS A 71 -13.07 5.73 7.47
CA LYS A 71 -13.66 6.85 8.20
C LYS A 71 -14.21 6.30 9.52
N ALA A 72 -13.86 6.95 10.62
CA ALA A 72 -14.45 6.62 11.91
C ALA A 72 -15.98 6.74 11.79
N PRO A 73 -16.75 5.71 12.18
CA PRO A 73 -18.20 5.80 12.20
C PRO A 73 -18.58 6.87 13.22
N LEU A 74 -19.22 7.94 12.73
CA LEU A 74 -19.77 9.10 13.44
C LEU A 74 -18.89 9.63 14.60
N LYS A 75 -18.34 10.84 14.42
CA LYS A 75 -17.46 11.50 15.41
C LYS A 75 -18.06 11.60 16.82
N ASN A 76 -19.39 11.47 16.97
CA ASN A 76 -20.09 11.51 18.25
C ASN A 76 -20.48 10.08 18.69
N PRO A 77 -19.93 9.59 19.82
CA PRO A 77 -20.25 8.28 20.39
C PRO A 77 -21.74 8.05 20.66
N LEU A 78 -22.48 9.09 21.05
CA LEU A 78 -23.91 8.99 21.36
C LEU A 78 -24.74 8.73 20.10
N VAL A 79 -24.40 9.39 18.99
CA VAL A 79 -25.07 9.17 17.70
C VAL A 79 -24.77 7.77 17.17
N PHE A 80 -23.54 7.29 17.35
CA PHE A 80 -23.18 5.91 17.00
C PHE A 80 -23.97 4.87 17.80
N LEU A 81 -24.09 5.05 19.12
CA LEU A 81 -24.89 4.18 19.99
C LEU A 81 -26.36 4.20 19.60
N TYR A 82 -26.92 5.41 19.42
CA TYR A 82 -28.32 5.59 19.01
C TYR A 82 -28.65 4.89 17.68
N VAL A 83 -27.82 5.09 16.64
CA VAL A 83 -28.05 4.44 15.34
C VAL A 83 -27.93 2.91 15.47
N ARG A 84 -26.97 2.42 16.25
CA ARG A 84 -26.73 0.99 16.43
C ARG A 84 -27.83 0.29 17.22
N THR A 85 -28.47 0.95 18.20
CA THR A 85 -29.58 0.36 18.95
C THR A 85 -30.80 0.22 18.07
N HIS A 86 -31.18 1.26 17.33
CA HIS A 86 -32.38 1.23 16.48
C HIS A 86 -32.25 0.26 15.29
N LEU A 87 -31.07 0.17 14.66
CA LEU A 87 -30.82 -0.83 13.60
C LEU A 87 -30.89 -2.30 14.06
N ARG A 88 -30.86 -2.56 15.38
CA ARG A 88 -30.98 -3.91 15.95
C ARG A 88 -32.41 -4.26 16.37
N GLU A 89 -33.27 -3.26 16.57
CA GLU A 89 -34.68 -3.44 16.93
C GLU A 89 -35.58 -3.59 15.69
N ASP A 90 -35.11 -3.14 14.52
CA ASP A 90 -35.80 -3.27 13.22
C ASP A 90 -35.56 -4.64 12.50
N ASN A 91 -35.06 -5.66 13.21
CA ASN A 91 -34.96 -7.07 12.74
C ASN A 91 -35.60 -8.01 13.76
#